data_AF-A0A2E5J3X1-F1
#
_entry.id   AF-A0A2E5J3X1-F1
#
_cell.length_a   1.000
_cell.length_b   1.000
_cell.length_c   1.000
_cell.angle_alpha   90.00
_cell.angle_beta   90.00
_cell.angle_gamma   90.00
#
_symmetry.space_group_name_H-M   'P 1'
#
loop_
_entity.id
_entity.type
_entity.pdbx_description
1 polymer ?
#
loop_
_entity_poly.entity_id
_entity_poly.type
_entity_poly.pdbx_seq_one_letter_code
_entity_poly.pdbx_strand_id
1 'polypeptide(L)'
;MQSILNSNFRILVLVVIQVMFVAYGCCSPAESEIGVASLDSNRSSNPTVTAENSSGSTKNPDFNDEEITIAFVDCMRGEGFDVSDPVLNADGSVDLSEIRKSIAQNPEFDIRDSKTLDSLDRCLPILQDATFAQIPSQEDEIEFQDSLLGFAECVRSRGIEIPDPDFSDGPRVAITKMLSSIDVSDSVVQENIEICSQKYFGGR
;
A
#
# COMPACT_ATOMS: atom_id res chain seq x y z
N MET A 1 -21.12 -32.23 50.76
CA MET A 1 -22.28 -31.30 50.76
C MET A 1 -22.11 -30.12 49.77
N GLN A 2 -21.12 -30.11 48.87
CA GLN A 2 -20.94 -29.07 47.82
C GLN A 2 -21.34 -29.53 46.41
N SER A 3 -21.51 -30.84 46.18
CA SER A 3 -21.82 -31.42 44.86
C SER A 3 -23.30 -31.34 44.46
N ILE A 4 -24.21 -30.98 45.37
CA ILE A 4 -25.66 -30.87 45.09
C ILE A 4 -26.06 -29.44 44.70
N LEU A 5 -25.34 -28.41 45.15
CA LEU A 5 -25.63 -27.01 44.80
C LEU A 5 -25.34 -26.66 43.33
N ASN A 6 -24.42 -27.37 42.67
CA ASN A 6 -24.02 -27.08 41.29
C ASN A 6 -24.92 -27.72 40.21
N SER A 7 -25.79 -28.67 40.60
CA SER A 7 -26.72 -29.32 39.67
C SER A 7 -27.99 -28.48 39.48
N ASN A 8 -28.52 -27.92 40.57
CA ASN A 8 -29.76 -27.13 40.54
C ASN A 8 -29.57 -25.75 39.88
N PHE A 9 -28.36 -25.17 39.95
CA PHE A 9 -28.04 -23.90 39.28
C PHE A 9 -27.92 -24.05 37.75
N ARG A 10 -27.40 -25.19 37.28
CA ARG A 10 -27.30 -25.50 35.84
C ARG A 10 -28.65 -25.79 35.19
N ILE A 11 -29.58 -26.39 35.94
CA ILE A 11 -30.95 -26.65 35.47
C ILE A 11 -31.78 -25.36 35.44
N LEU A 12 -31.52 -24.41 36.35
CA LEU A 12 -32.26 -23.14 36.42
C LEU A 12 -31.93 -22.19 35.25
N VAL A 13 -30.68 -22.18 34.76
CA VAL A 13 -30.26 -21.28 33.66
C VAL A 13 -30.79 -21.76 32.28
N LEU A 14 -30.97 -23.07 32.09
CA LEU A 14 -31.44 -23.62 30.81
C LEU A 14 -32.95 -23.44 30.58
N VAL A 15 -33.75 -23.19 31.63
CA VAL A 15 -35.21 -23.03 31.53
C VAL A 15 -35.62 -21.58 31.22
N VAL A 16 -34.76 -20.58 31.49
CA VAL A 16 -35.13 -19.16 31.37
C VAL A 16 -34.95 -18.59 29.95
N ILE A 17 -34.10 -19.17 29.10
CA ILE A 17 -33.82 -18.61 27.76
C ILE A 17 -34.78 -19.13 26.67
N GLN A 18 -35.56 -20.18 26.94
CA GLN A 18 -36.50 -20.79 25.98
C GLN A 18 -37.93 -20.19 25.99
N VAL A 19 -38.17 -19.05 26.66
CA VAL A 19 -39.52 -18.46 26.80
C VAL A 19 -39.68 -17.08 26.12
N MET A 20 -38.69 -16.60 25.36
CA MET A 20 -38.81 -15.34 24.59
C MET A 20 -38.92 -15.56 23.08
N PHE A 21 -39.88 -16.39 22.69
CA PHE A 21 -40.49 -16.37 21.36
C PHE A 21 -41.98 -16.57 21.56
N VAL A 22 -42.79 -15.54 21.23
CA VAL A 22 -44.03 -15.65 20.43
C VAL A 22 -44.69 -14.26 20.31
N ALA A 23 -44.72 -13.80 19.05
CA ALA A 23 -45.76 -13.06 18.32
C ALA A 23 -46.22 -11.65 18.77
N TYR A 24 -45.97 -10.69 17.87
CA TYR A 24 -47.00 -9.77 17.38
C TYR A 24 -46.99 -9.76 15.84
N GLY A 25 -48.12 -10.12 15.22
CA GLY A 25 -48.56 -9.58 13.91
C GLY A 25 -49.41 -8.32 14.16
N CYS A 26 -49.77 -7.43 13.22
CA CYS A 26 -49.97 -7.50 11.78
C CYS A 26 -50.07 -6.06 11.17
N CYS A 27 -49.80 -5.91 9.86
CA CYS A 27 -50.33 -4.94 8.85
C CYS A 27 -49.96 -3.42 8.79
N SER A 28 -49.06 -3.09 7.83
CA SER A 28 -49.01 -2.07 6.70
C SER A 28 -49.51 -0.58 6.82
N PRO A 29 -49.27 0.30 5.81
CA PRO A 29 -48.01 1.00 5.46
C PRO A 29 -48.18 2.55 5.35
N ALA A 30 -47.08 3.33 5.37
CA ALA A 30 -47.07 4.72 4.87
C ALA A 30 -45.68 5.11 4.37
N GLU A 31 -45.65 5.69 3.18
CA GLU A 31 -44.50 6.08 2.37
C GLU A 31 -43.77 7.32 2.92
N SER A 32 -42.46 7.39 2.69
CA SER A 32 -41.82 8.60 2.19
C SER A 32 -40.45 8.26 1.58
N GLU A 33 -40.40 8.38 0.25
CA GLU A 33 -39.21 8.34 -0.60
C GLU A 33 -38.09 9.26 -0.09
N ILE A 34 -36.86 8.76 -0.10
CA ILE A 34 -35.68 9.55 -0.48
C ILE A 34 -34.90 8.66 -1.45
N GLY A 35 -34.98 9.00 -2.74
CA GLY A 35 -34.38 8.26 -3.83
C GLY A 35 -32.86 8.42 -3.87
N VAL A 36 -32.18 7.29 -3.99
CA VAL A 36 -30.83 7.20 -4.57
C VAL A 36 -30.85 6.10 -5.62
N ALA A 37 -30.30 6.41 -6.81
CA ALA A 37 -30.46 5.63 -8.02
C ALA A 37 -29.84 4.22 -7.90
N SER A 38 -30.68 3.19 -8.06
CA SER A 38 -30.22 1.83 -8.32
C SER A 38 -30.31 1.55 -9.82
N LEU A 39 -29.17 1.20 -10.42
CA LEU A 39 -29.11 0.66 -11.78
C LEU A 39 -29.48 -0.82 -11.71
N ASP A 40 -30.71 -1.13 -12.10
CA ASP A 40 -31.20 -2.49 -12.23
C ASP A 40 -30.91 -3.00 -13.65
N SER A 41 -30.05 -4.01 -13.74
CA SER A 41 -30.00 -4.94 -14.88
C SER A 41 -29.83 -6.36 -14.34
N ASN A 42 -30.82 -6.77 -13.55
CA ASN A 42 -31.54 -8.03 -13.67
C ASN A 42 -30.84 -9.17 -14.47
N ARG A 43 -30.23 -10.13 -13.77
CA ARG A 43 -30.76 -11.51 -13.77
C ARG A 43 -30.22 -12.35 -12.62
N SER A 44 -31.17 -12.69 -11.76
CA SER A 44 -31.10 -13.70 -10.70
C SER A 44 -30.75 -15.09 -11.23
N SER A 45 -29.70 -15.68 -10.65
CA SER A 45 -29.66 -17.09 -10.26
C SER A 45 -28.55 -17.33 -9.25
N ASN A 46 -28.90 -17.46 -7.97
CA ASN A 46 -28.12 -18.22 -6.99
C ASN A 46 -28.89 -19.53 -6.76
N PRO A 47 -28.25 -20.69 -6.52
CA PRO A 47 -27.46 -20.86 -5.30
C PRO A 47 -26.18 -21.70 -5.47
N THR A 48 -25.18 -21.45 -4.63
CA THR A 48 -24.62 -22.43 -3.67
C THR A 48 -23.22 -22.01 -3.26
N VAL A 49 -23.03 -21.83 -1.95
CA VAL A 49 -21.73 -21.65 -1.31
C VAL A 49 -20.95 -22.96 -1.40
N THR A 50 -19.84 -22.93 -2.11
CA THR A 50 -18.69 -23.81 -1.89
C THR A 50 -17.47 -22.93 -1.70
N ALA A 51 -16.90 -23.00 -0.51
CA ALA A 51 -15.60 -22.43 -0.20
C ALA A 51 -14.52 -23.19 -0.99
N GLU A 52 -13.87 -22.52 -1.93
CA GLU A 52 -12.60 -22.95 -2.50
C GLU A 52 -11.67 -21.75 -2.62
N ASN A 53 -10.49 -21.94 -2.04
CA ASN A 53 -9.31 -21.10 -2.17
C ASN A 53 -9.03 -20.85 -3.66
N SER A 54 -9.06 -19.59 -4.07
CA SER A 54 -8.39 -19.16 -5.30
C SER A 54 -7.96 -17.71 -5.12
N SER A 55 -6.65 -17.58 -4.92
CA SER A 55 -5.86 -16.46 -5.39
C SER A 55 -6.31 -16.13 -6.80
N GLY A 56 -7.07 -15.05 -6.91
CA GLY A 56 -7.67 -14.54 -8.13
C GLY A 56 -7.43 -13.05 -8.13
N SER A 57 -6.26 -12.67 -8.62
CA SER A 57 -5.94 -11.32 -9.02
C SER A 57 -7.03 -10.83 -9.98
N THR A 58 -7.99 -10.10 -9.41
CA THR A 58 -9.05 -9.46 -10.17
C THR A 58 -8.40 -8.24 -10.78
N LYS A 59 -7.91 -8.37 -12.02
CA LYS A 59 -7.57 -7.19 -12.84
C LYS A 59 -8.83 -6.35 -12.91
N ASN A 60 -8.89 -5.27 -12.13
CA ASN A 60 -9.95 -4.30 -12.28
C ASN A 60 -9.47 -3.31 -13.36
N PRO A 61 -10.06 -3.30 -14.58
CA PRO A 61 -9.46 -2.63 -15.72
C PRO A 61 -9.54 -1.10 -15.70
N ASP A 62 -10.09 -0.49 -14.64
CA ASP A 62 -10.56 0.89 -14.65
C ASP A 62 -9.94 1.79 -13.57
N PHE A 63 -9.03 1.28 -12.72
CA PHE A 63 -8.42 2.13 -11.69
C PHE A 63 -7.19 2.87 -12.22
N ASN A 64 -7.14 4.17 -11.95
CA ASN A 64 -5.93 4.97 -12.16
C ASN A 64 -4.91 4.77 -11.02
N ASP A 65 -3.68 5.28 -11.18
CA ASP A 65 -2.61 5.13 -10.17
C ASP A 65 -3.01 5.70 -8.79
N GLU A 66 -3.85 6.74 -8.74
CA GLU A 66 -4.36 7.33 -7.49
C GLU A 66 -5.27 6.34 -6.76
N GLU A 67 -6.26 5.79 -7.45
CA GLU A 67 -7.22 4.83 -6.89
C GLU A 67 -6.53 3.54 -6.42
N ILE A 68 -5.54 3.07 -7.18
CA ILE A 68 -4.70 1.93 -6.78
C ILE A 68 -3.93 2.25 -5.49
N THR A 69 -3.35 3.44 -5.41
CA THR A 69 -2.56 3.85 -4.24
C THR A 69 -3.44 4.05 -3.01
N ILE A 70 -4.64 4.64 -3.17
CA ILE A 70 -5.62 4.78 -2.09
C ILE A 70 -6.04 3.40 -1.58
N ALA A 71 -6.34 2.45 -2.47
CA ALA A 71 -6.71 1.09 -2.07
C ALA A 71 -5.59 0.39 -1.27
N PHE A 72 -4.32 0.60 -1.65
CA PHE A 72 -3.18 0.12 -0.89
C PHE A 72 -3.11 0.75 0.51
N VAL A 73 -3.25 2.07 0.60
CA VAL A 73 -3.21 2.80 1.87
C VAL A 73 -4.36 2.35 2.80
N ASP A 74 -5.56 2.18 2.27
CA ASP A 74 -6.72 1.71 3.03
C ASP A 74 -6.53 0.27 3.54
N CYS A 75 -5.91 -0.60 2.73
CA CYS A 75 -5.52 -1.94 3.17
C CYS A 75 -4.55 -1.87 4.36
N MET A 76 -3.50 -1.04 4.27
CA MET A 76 -2.51 -0.88 5.34
C MET A 76 -3.12 -0.34 6.64
N ARG A 77 -4.06 0.62 6.54
CA ARG A 77 -4.84 1.11 7.69
C ARG A 77 -5.72 0.03 8.28
N GLY A 78 -6.33 -0.82 7.45
CA GLY A 78 -7.10 -1.99 7.88
C GLY A 78 -6.27 -2.99 8.67
N GLU A 79 -4.98 -3.14 8.34
CA GLU A 79 -4.00 -3.94 9.07
C GLU A 79 -3.47 -3.25 10.36
N GLY A 80 -3.91 -2.00 10.59
CA GLY A 80 -3.59 -1.21 11.77
C GLY A 80 -2.30 -0.39 11.64
N PHE A 81 -1.80 -0.15 10.43
CA PHE A 81 -0.70 0.78 10.19
C PHE A 81 -1.24 2.15 9.79
N ASP A 82 -0.87 3.19 10.53
CA ASP A 82 -1.18 4.57 10.16
C ASP A 82 -0.31 5.00 8.97
N VAL A 83 -0.93 5.04 7.79
CA VAL A 83 -0.31 5.43 6.53
C VAL A 83 -1.08 6.63 5.98
N SER A 84 -0.37 7.68 5.55
CA SER A 84 -0.99 8.88 4.96
C SER A 84 -1.52 8.62 3.55
N ASP A 85 -2.49 9.43 3.11
CA ASP A 85 -3.00 9.37 1.73
C ASP A 85 -1.95 9.84 0.71
N PRO A 86 -2.04 9.40 -0.56
CA PRO A 86 -1.22 9.93 -1.63
C PRO A 86 -1.53 11.41 -1.91
N VAL A 87 -0.50 12.15 -2.36
CA VAL A 87 -0.66 13.50 -2.91
C VAL A 87 -0.57 13.41 -4.43
N LEU A 88 -1.34 14.22 -5.15
CA LEU A 88 -1.23 14.31 -6.61
C LEU A 88 -0.35 15.49 -7.02
N ASN A 89 0.48 15.25 -8.02
CA ASN A 89 1.21 16.29 -8.73
C ASN A 89 0.29 17.00 -9.75
N ALA A 90 0.74 18.14 -10.25
CA ALA A 90 -0.01 18.93 -11.24
C ALA A 90 -0.20 18.20 -12.59
N ASP A 91 0.65 17.22 -12.89
CA ASP A 91 0.58 16.37 -14.08
C ASP A 91 -0.32 15.13 -13.89
N GLY A 92 -0.92 14.95 -12.71
CA GLY A 92 -1.77 13.82 -12.36
C GLY A 92 -1.01 12.58 -11.90
N SER A 93 0.32 12.64 -11.78
CA SER A 93 1.11 11.56 -11.18
C SER A 93 0.95 11.53 -9.66
N VAL A 94 1.11 10.34 -9.07
CA VAL A 94 1.01 10.13 -7.62
C VAL A 94 2.37 10.41 -6.95
N ASP A 95 2.38 11.34 -6.01
CA ASP A 95 3.49 11.56 -5.09
C ASP A 95 3.37 10.63 -3.86
N LEU A 96 4.30 9.67 -3.78
CA LEU A 96 4.41 8.69 -2.71
C LEU A 96 5.23 9.19 -1.50
N SER A 97 5.68 10.44 -1.50
CA SER A 97 6.61 10.98 -0.49
C SER A 97 6.01 11.00 0.92
N GLU A 98 4.76 11.46 1.07
CA GLU A 98 4.10 11.49 2.39
C GLU A 98 3.76 10.07 2.89
N ILE A 99 3.38 9.15 1.99
CA ILE A 99 3.22 7.72 2.33
C ILE A 99 4.54 7.14 2.87
N ARG A 100 5.64 7.35 2.15
CA ARG A 100 6.96 6.84 2.57
C ARG A 100 7.36 7.40 3.93
N LYS A 101 7.11 8.70 4.14
CA LYS A 101 7.41 9.39 5.38
C LYS A 101 6.55 8.89 6.54
N SER A 102 5.25 8.70 6.34
CA SER A 102 4.37 8.16 7.39
C SER A 102 4.80 6.76 7.81
N ILE A 103 5.15 5.91 6.84
CA ILE A 103 5.68 4.56 7.10
C ILE A 103 7.01 4.64 7.87
N ALA A 104 7.96 5.47 7.42
CA ALA A 104 9.28 5.60 8.06
C ALA A 104 9.23 6.17 9.49
N GLN A 105 8.20 6.97 9.79
CA GLN A 105 8.00 7.58 11.11
C GLN A 105 7.10 6.74 12.02
N ASN A 106 6.46 5.70 11.50
CA ASN A 106 5.57 4.83 12.26
C ASN A 106 6.39 3.82 13.08
N PRO A 107 6.39 3.92 14.44
CA PRO A 107 7.16 3.00 15.28
C PRO A 107 6.60 1.57 15.30
N GLU A 108 5.36 1.36 14.85
CA GLU A 108 4.76 0.03 14.74
C GLU A 108 5.14 -0.67 13.41
N PHE A 109 5.65 0.09 12.43
CA PHE A 109 6.07 -0.46 11.14
C PHE A 109 7.53 -0.95 11.22
N ASP A 110 7.70 -2.22 11.61
CA ASP A 110 9.01 -2.91 11.58
C ASP A 110 8.98 -4.06 10.56
N ILE A 111 9.83 -3.98 9.54
CA ILE A 111 9.99 -5.02 8.50
C ILE A 111 10.52 -6.37 9.04
N ARG A 112 10.98 -6.40 10.29
CA ARG A 112 11.43 -7.61 10.98
C ARG A 112 10.29 -8.26 11.78
N ASP A 113 9.18 -7.57 11.94
CA ASP A 113 8.01 -8.05 12.65
C ASP A 113 7.10 -8.88 11.73
N SER A 114 6.57 -9.99 12.26
CA SER A 114 5.71 -10.90 11.50
C SER A 114 4.41 -10.24 11.07
N LYS A 115 3.81 -9.39 11.90
CA LYS A 115 2.56 -8.70 11.57
C LYS A 115 2.78 -7.79 10.36
N THR A 116 3.87 -7.03 10.33
CA THR A 116 4.21 -6.15 9.21
C THR A 116 4.38 -6.94 7.92
N LEU A 117 5.15 -8.03 7.96
CA LEU A 117 5.36 -8.88 6.78
C LEU A 117 4.05 -9.49 6.27
N ASP A 118 3.23 -10.06 7.17
CA ASP A 118 1.94 -10.64 6.83
C ASP A 118 0.97 -9.61 6.22
N SER A 119 1.05 -8.36 6.69
CA SER A 119 0.22 -7.26 6.20
C SER A 119 0.68 -6.77 4.84
N LEU A 120 1.99 -6.66 4.62
CA LEU A 120 2.57 -6.34 3.32
C LEU A 120 2.25 -7.42 2.29
N ASP A 121 2.32 -8.70 2.66
CA ASP A 121 1.96 -9.81 1.78
C ASP A 121 0.48 -9.74 1.32
N ARG A 122 -0.40 -9.21 2.18
CA ARG A 122 -1.81 -8.98 1.84
C ARG A 122 -2.03 -7.73 0.98
N CYS A 123 -1.33 -6.63 1.27
CA CYS A 123 -1.60 -5.33 0.66
C CYS A 123 -0.76 -5.01 -0.58
N LEU A 124 0.49 -5.47 -0.68
CA LEU A 124 1.38 -5.19 -1.83
C LEU A 124 0.82 -5.63 -3.19
N PRO A 125 0.10 -6.76 -3.33
CA PRO A 125 -0.48 -7.15 -4.61
C PRO A 125 -1.44 -6.11 -5.21
N ILE A 126 -2.01 -5.22 -4.41
CA ILE A 126 -2.88 -4.13 -4.88
C ILE A 126 -2.10 -3.20 -5.83
N LEU A 127 -0.81 -2.99 -5.58
CA LEU A 127 0.03 -2.10 -6.38
C LEU A 127 0.48 -2.71 -7.72
N GLN A 128 0.21 -3.99 -7.99
CA GLN A 128 0.76 -4.70 -9.16
C GLN A 128 0.44 -4.02 -10.51
N ASP A 129 -0.72 -3.35 -10.59
CA ASP A 129 -1.23 -2.73 -11.81
C ASP A 129 -0.90 -1.23 -11.89
N ALA A 130 -0.30 -0.66 -10.83
CA ALA A 130 0.14 0.73 -10.84
C ALA A 130 1.28 0.94 -11.83
N THR A 131 1.26 2.06 -12.56
CA THR A 131 2.27 2.36 -13.58
C THR A 131 3.68 2.41 -12.98
N PHE A 132 3.82 3.00 -11.78
CA PHE A 132 5.10 3.09 -11.06
C PHE A 132 5.61 1.75 -10.50
N ALA A 133 4.78 0.70 -10.46
CA ALA A 133 5.17 -0.63 -10.03
C ALA A 133 5.61 -1.54 -11.19
N GLN A 134 5.45 -1.07 -12.43
CA GLN A 134 5.83 -1.83 -13.62
C GLN A 134 7.36 -1.86 -13.79
N ILE A 135 7.82 -2.91 -14.46
CA ILE A 135 9.23 -3.04 -14.85
C ILE A 135 9.54 -1.93 -15.87
N PRO A 136 10.59 -1.11 -15.66
CA PRO A 136 10.98 -0.08 -16.60
C PRO A 136 11.23 -0.65 -17.99
N SER A 137 10.92 0.13 -19.03
CA SER A 137 11.30 -0.25 -20.39
C SER A 137 12.82 -0.17 -20.56
N GLN A 138 13.34 -0.77 -21.64
CA GLN A 138 14.75 -0.65 -21.99
C GLN A 138 15.14 0.81 -22.27
N GLU A 139 14.22 1.60 -22.83
CA GLU A 139 14.46 3.03 -23.10
C GLU A 139 14.58 3.80 -21.78
N ASP A 140 13.68 3.56 -20.83
CA ASP A 140 13.74 4.17 -19.49
C ASP A 140 15.04 3.81 -18.76
N GLU A 141 15.48 2.56 -18.89
CA GLU A 141 16.72 2.10 -18.27
C GLU A 141 17.94 2.81 -18.88
N ILE A 142 18.00 2.98 -20.21
CA ILE A 142 19.08 3.69 -20.88
C ILE A 142 19.09 5.17 -20.48
N GLU A 143 17.94 5.84 -20.48
CA GLU A 143 17.83 7.24 -20.05
C GLU A 143 18.28 7.42 -18.59
N PHE A 144 17.93 6.47 -17.72
CA PHE A 144 18.39 6.47 -16.34
C PHE A 144 19.92 6.32 -16.24
N GLN A 145 20.52 5.41 -17.02
CA GLN A 145 21.98 5.21 -17.04
C GLN A 145 22.71 6.47 -17.52
N ASP A 146 22.23 7.11 -18.59
CA ASP A 146 22.78 8.38 -19.10
C ASP A 146 22.67 9.50 -18.06
N SER A 147 21.53 9.59 -17.38
CA SER A 147 21.31 10.56 -16.30
C SER A 147 22.27 10.33 -15.13
N LEU A 148 22.55 9.06 -14.79
CA LEU A 148 23.49 8.72 -13.71
C LEU A 148 24.94 9.02 -14.10
N LEU A 149 25.32 8.79 -15.36
CA LEU A 149 26.63 9.19 -15.87
C LEU A 149 26.81 10.72 -15.80
N GLY A 150 25.80 11.47 -16.25
CA GLY A 150 25.81 12.94 -16.17
C GLY A 150 25.85 13.46 -14.72
N PHE A 151 25.15 12.78 -13.80
CA PHE A 151 25.26 13.04 -12.38
C PHE A 151 26.70 12.85 -11.87
N ALA A 152 27.35 11.75 -12.24
CA ALA A 152 28.73 11.47 -11.83
C ALA A 152 29.71 12.54 -12.33
N GLU A 153 29.57 12.95 -13.59
CA GLU A 153 30.34 14.05 -14.17
C GLU A 153 30.13 15.37 -13.42
N CYS A 154 28.88 15.69 -13.08
CA CYS A 154 28.54 16.91 -12.33
C CYS A 154 29.22 16.92 -10.95
N VAL A 155 29.15 15.82 -10.22
CA VAL A 155 29.79 15.69 -8.89
C VAL A 155 31.31 15.86 -9.01
N ARG A 156 31.95 15.21 -10.01
CA ARG A 156 33.39 15.40 -10.29
C ARG A 156 33.74 16.84 -10.63
N SER A 157 32.92 17.53 -11.41
CA SER A 157 33.15 18.94 -11.76
C SER A 157 33.12 19.89 -10.55
N ARG A 158 32.50 19.44 -9.45
CA ARG A 158 32.42 20.14 -8.16
C ARG A 158 33.57 19.78 -7.21
N GLY A 159 34.54 19.00 -7.67
CA GLY A 159 35.73 18.62 -6.90
C GLY A 159 35.54 17.40 -6.01
N ILE A 160 34.45 16.65 -6.17
CA ILE A 160 34.19 15.41 -5.44
C ILE A 160 34.52 14.23 -6.36
N GLU A 161 35.58 13.48 -6.04
CA GLU A 161 35.97 12.31 -6.83
C GLU A 161 35.07 11.10 -6.54
N ILE A 162 34.27 10.73 -7.53
CA ILE A 162 33.53 9.46 -7.59
C ILE A 162 33.87 8.74 -8.90
N PRO A 163 33.93 7.40 -8.91
CA PRO A 163 34.08 6.65 -10.14
C PRO A 163 32.82 6.78 -11.00
N ASP A 164 32.93 6.50 -12.30
CA ASP A 164 31.75 6.39 -13.15
C ASP A 164 30.92 5.14 -12.78
N PRO A 165 29.60 5.15 -12.97
CA PRO A 165 28.75 4.00 -12.65
C PRO A 165 29.04 2.81 -13.55
N ASP A 166 29.21 1.62 -12.95
CA ASP A 166 29.30 0.34 -13.64
C ASP A 166 27.99 -0.44 -13.49
N PHE A 167 27.28 -0.61 -14.61
CA PHE A 167 25.94 -1.20 -14.67
C PHE A 167 25.94 -2.73 -14.82
N SER A 168 27.10 -3.39 -14.81
CA SER A 168 27.20 -4.86 -15.00
C SER A 168 26.37 -5.66 -13.99
N ASP A 169 26.18 -5.14 -12.78
CA ASP A 169 25.37 -5.72 -11.69
C ASP A 169 24.02 -5.02 -11.49
N GLY A 170 23.62 -4.18 -12.44
CA GLY A 170 22.39 -3.39 -12.42
C GLY A 170 22.50 -2.01 -11.73
N PRO A 171 21.51 -1.12 -11.93
CA PRO A 171 21.63 0.29 -11.59
C PRO A 171 21.78 0.57 -10.08
N ARG A 172 21.11 -0.20 -9.20
CA ARG A 172 21.21 -0.02 -7.74
C ARG A 172 22.62 -0.29 -7.22
N VAL A 173 23.26 -1.33 -7.74
CA VAL A 173 24.63 -1.70 -7.36
C VAL A 173 25.61 -0.66 -7.89
N ALA A 174 25.40 -0.16 -9.11
CA ALA A 174 26.18 0.92 -9.71
C ALA A 174 26.20 2.16 -8.81
N ILE A 175 25.04 2.64 -8.35
CA ILE A 175 24.92 3.80 -7.44
C ILE A 175 25.67 3.55 -6.13
N THR A 176 25.52 2.36 -5.56
CA THR A 176 26.16 2.01 -4.27
C THR A 176 27.68 2.02 -4.39
N LYS A 177 28.23 1.40 -5.45
CA LYS A 177 29.68 1.40 -5.72
C LYS A 177 30.20 2.81 -5.98
N MET A 178 29.46 3.59 -6.77
CA MET A 178 29.81 4.97 -7.11
C MET A 178 29.94 5.86 -5.87
N LEU A 179 29.00 5.78 -4.93
CA LEU A 179 29.00 6.63 -3.73
C LEU A 179 29.86 6.08 -2.59
N SER A 180 30.37 4.86 -2.69
CA SER A 180 31.17 4.23 -1.64
C SER A 180 32.51 4.91 -1.36
N SER A 181 33.01 5.73 -2.29
CA SER A 181 34.29 6.42 -2.16
C SER A 181 34.22 7.76 -1.43
N ILE A 182 33.03 8.20 -1.02
CA ILE A 182 32.82 9.53 -0.43
C ILE A 182 32.10 9.45 0.91
N ASP A 183 32.33 10.46 1.76
CA ASP A 183 31.56 10.65 2.98
C ASP A 183 30.32 11.49 2.67
N VAL A 184 29.19 10.81 2.45
CA VAL A 184 27.90 11.46 2.17
C VAL A 184 27.31 12.21 3.37
N SER A 185 27.92 12.11 4.56
CA SER A 185 27.52 12.88 5.75
C SER A 185 28.22 14.24 5.84
N ASP A 186 29.24 14.48 5.02
CA ASP A 186 29.88 15.78 4.91
C ASP A 186 28.93 16.80 4.26
N SER A 187 28.73 17.95 4.91
CA SER A 187 27.78 18.96 4.45
C SER A 187 28.11 19.55 3.08
N VAL A 188 29.41 19.67 2.75
CA VAL A 188 29.84 20.20 1.44
C VAL A 188 29.58 19.14 0.36
N VAL A 189 29.84 17.87 0.66
CA VAL A 189 29.51 16.76 -0.24
C VAL A 189 28.01 16.70 -0.50
N GLN A 190 27.20 16.77 0.57
CA GLN A 190 25.75 16.72 0.49
C GLN A 190 25.16 17.85 -0.36
N GLU A 191 25.57 19.10 -0.13
CA GLU A 191 25.11 20.27 -0.91
C GLU A 191 25.41 20.10 -2.41
N ASN A 192 26.63 19.66 -2.74
CA ASN A 192 27.04 19.49 -4.13
C ASN A 192 26.33 18.31 -4.82
N ILE A 193 26.09 17.22 -4.10
CA ILE A 193 25.28 16.09 -4.57
C ILE A 193 23.85 16.54 -4.83
N GLU A 194 23.23 17.31 -3.94
CA GLU A 194 21.86 17.78 -4.09
C GLU A 194 21.69 18.67 -5.33
N ILE A 195 22.66 19.56 -5.61
CA ILE A 195 22.60 20.37 -6.82
C ILE A 195 22.68 19.49 -8.08
N CYS A 196 23.53 18.46 -8.07
CA CYS A 196 23.65 17.55 -9.20
C CYS A 196 22.42 16.64 -9.32
N SER A 197 21.86 16.14 -8.22
CA SER A 197 20.68 15.29 -8.24
C SER A 197 19.46 16.07 -8.74
N GLN A 198 19.30 17.33 -8.33
CA GLN A 198 18.22 18.18 -8.83
C GLN A 198 18.31 18.38 -10.35
N LYS A 199 19.53 18.52 -10.90
CA LYS A 199 19.74 18.73 -12.33
C LYS A 199 19.34 17.52 -13.19
N TYR A 200 19.63 16.30 -12.72
CA TYR A 200 19.43 15.07 -13.51
C TYR A 200 18.19 14.27 -13.10
N PHE A 201 17.67 14.43 -11.89
CA PHE A 201 16.59 13.61 -11.32
C PHE A 201 15.46 14.41 -10.66
N GLY A 202 15.64 15.72 -10.43
CA GLY A 202 14.63 16.56 -9.80
C GLY A 202 13.60 17.05 -10.81
N GLY A 203 12.83 16.13 -11.41
CA GLY A 203 11.81 16.38 -12.44
C GLY A 203 11.13 17.75 -12.37
N ARG A 204 10.94 18.36 -13.55
CA ARG A 204 10.46 19.73 -13.78
C ARG A 204 9.23 20.14 -12.96
#